data_AF-A0A7C4BWJ3-F1
#
_entry.id   AF-A0A7C4BWJ3-F1
#
_cell.length_a   1.000
_cell.length_b   1.000
_cell.length_c   1.000
_cell.angle_alpha   90.00
_cell.angle_beta   90.00
_cell.angle_gamma   90.00
#
_symmetry.space_group_name_H-M   'P 1'
#
loop_
_entity.id
_entity.type
_entity.pdbx_description
1 polymer ?
#
loop_
_entity_poly.entity_id
_entity_poly.type
_entity_poly.pdbx_seq_one_letter_code
_entity_poly.pdbx_strand_id
1 'polypeptide(L)'
;MAEAPPEVREPVRKALEAGKVEVPPAIRELAQPAPGVEDDGIALLSPVSTFVASAAPTFRWQRDERSQAYQVRIWDAEGKPAATSPWTDKDEWKCETELAPGGKYEWQVAGKGKRAERLSSKASFHVPAAGVLKRLEEARRSLSGNEMALAVVYAREGAVDEAQRLLASYIVKNPTSEEAKKLYKSLRAQRVELTKK
;
A
#
# COMPACT_ATOMS: atom_id res chain seq x y z
N MET A 1 22.36 12.65 -10.90
CA MET A 1 21.01 12.04 -10.92
C MET A 1 21.19 10.58 -11.24
N ALA A 2 20.73 9.65 -10.39
CA ALA A 2 20.82 8.23 -10.71
C ALA A 2 19.89 7.93 -11.89
N GLU A 3 20.49 7.50 -13.00
CA GLU A 3 19.77 7.11 -14.20
C GLU A 3 19.12 5.74 -13.95
N ALA A 4 17.84 5.58 -14.29
CA ALA A 4 17.14 4.32 -14.06
C ALA A 4 17.86 3.14 -14.77
N PRO A 5 17.82 1.90 -14.25
CA PRO A 5 18.37 0.74 -14.97
C PRO A 5 17.74 0.60 -16.37
N PRO A 6 18.45 0.15 -17.41
CA PRO A 6 17.97 0.11 -18.81
C PRO A 6 16.61 -0.60 -18.97
N GLU A 7 16.44 -1.69 -18.22
CA GLU A 7 15.22 -2.51 -18.20
C GLU A 7 13.98 -1.75 -17.67
N VAL A 8 14.22 -0.72 -16.86
CA VAL A 8 13.20 0.12 -16.22
C VAL A 8 12.98 1.42 -17.00
N ARG A 9 13.96 1.89 -17.78
CA ARG A 9 13.91 3.18 -18.51
C ARG A 9 12.73 3.27 -19.47
N GLU A 10 12.59 2.31 -20.37
CA GLU A 10 11.54 2.32 -21.39
C GLU A 10 10.13 2.20 -20.77
N PRO A 11 9.88 1.24 -19.85
CA PRO A 11 8.70 1.21 -19.01
C PRO A 11 8.32 2.54 -18.33
N VAL A 12 9.30 3.20 -17.71
CA VAL A 12 9.09 4.46 -17.00
C VAL A 12 8.79 5.57 -17.99
N ARG A 13 9.61 5.72 -19.03
CA ARG A 13 9.44 6.73 -20.08
C ARG A 13 8.04 6.68 -20.67
N LYS A 14 7.56 5.50 -21.07
CA LYS A 14 6.20 5.32 -21.62
C LYS A 14 5.12 5.74 -20.63
N ALA A 15 5.25 5.40 -19.36
CA ALA A 15 4.28 5.80 -18.34
C ALA A 15 4.28 7.31 -18.08
N LEU A 16 5.46 7.94 -18.10
CA LEU A 16 5.63 9.37 -17.96
C LEU A 16 5.03 10.12 -19.17
N GLU A 17 5.36 9.70 -20.40
CA GLU A 17 4.82 10.27 -21.64
C GLU A 17 3.29 10.13 -21.71
N ALA A 18 2.74 8.98 -21.31
CA ALA A 18 1.30 8.75 -21.27
C ALA A 18 0.60 9.43 -20.08
N GLY A 19 1.34 9.87 -19.06
CA GLY A 19 0.79 10.40 -17.81
C GLY A 19 -0.04 9.41 -17.00
N LYS A 20 0.10 8.10 -17.27
CA LYS A 20 -0.63 7.01 -16.62
C LYS A 20 0.24 5.77 -16.47
N VAL A 21 0.00 4.99 -15.42
CA VAL A 21 0.60 3.67 -15.22
C VAL A 21 -0.52 2.64 -15.20
N GLU A 22 -0.31 1.56 -15.93
CA GLU A 22 -1.19 0.39 -15.87
C GLU A 22 -0.81 -0.45 -14.65
N VAL A 23 -1.81 -0.70 -13.80
CA VAL A 23 -1.70 -1.51 -12.60
C VAL A 23 -2.08 -2.96 -12.95
N PRO A 24 -1.40 -3.99 -12.40
CA PRO A 24 -1.72 -5.38 -12.68
C PRO A 24 -3.18 -5.76 -12.37
N PRO A 25 -3.85 -6.53 -13.25
CA PRO A 25 -5.24 -6.94 -13.03
C PRO A 25 -5.41 -7.81 -11.78
N ALA A 26 -4.37 -8.53 -11.36
CA ALA A 26 -4.37 -9.38 -10.15
C ALA A 26 -4.76 -8.62 -8.86
N ILE A 27 -4.62 -7.30 -8.83
CA ILE A 27 -5.03 -6.49 -7.69
C ILE A 27 -6.55 -6.44 -7.55
N ARG A 28 -7.30 -6.56 -8.65
CA ARG A 28 -8.78 -6.61 -8.63
C ARG A 28 -9.30 -7.81 -7.84
N GLU A 29 -8.55 -8.90 -7.78
CA GLU A 29 -8.91 -10.09 -7.00
C GLU A 29 -8.74 -9.88 -5.48
N LEU A 30 -8.00 -8.84 -5.07
CA LEU A 30 -7.86 -8.45 -3.66
C LEU A 30 -9.01 -7.56 -3.17
N ALA A 31 -9.75 -6.93 -4.09
CA ALA A 31 -10.83 -6.00 -3.81
C ALA A 31 -12.07 -6.63 -3.16
N GLN A 32 -12.18 -7.96 -3.15
CA GLN A 32 -13.36 -8.63 -2.61
C GLN A 32 -13.42 -8.45 -1.09
N PRO A 33 -14.50 -7.84 -0.55
CA PRO A 33 -14.65 -7.67 0.89
C PRO A 33 -14.90 -9.02 1.55
N ALA A 34 -14.23 -9.28 2.68
CA ALA A 34 -14.64 -10.33 3.58
C ALA A 34 -16.06 -10.01 4.12
N PRO A 35 -17.03 -10.94 4.05
CA PRO A 35 -18.36 -10.71 4.59
C PRO A 35 -18.32 -10.58 6.12
N GLY A 36 -19.07 -9.62 6.68
CA GLY A 36 -19.55 -9.69 8.06
C GLY A 36 -18.80 -8.93 9.17
N VAL A 37 -18.16 -7.78 8.89
CA VAL A 37 -17.67 -6.90 9.97
C VAL A 37 -18.45 -5.59 9.97
N GLU A 38 -19.00 -5.23 11.12
CA GLU A 38 -19.61 -3.91 11.36
C GLU A 38 -18.51 -2.84 11.29
N ASP A 39 -18.67 -1.89 10.37
CA ASP A 39 -17.75 -0.77 10.23
C ASP A 39 -17.95 0.21 11.39
N ASP A 40 -17.01 0.20 12.32
CA ASP A 40 -17.00 1.10 13.47
C ASP A 40 -16.23 2.41 13.16
N GLY A 41 -16.01 2.71 11.87
CA GLY A 41 -15.59 4.04 11.40
C GLY A 41 -14.09 4.33 11.48
N ILE A 42 -13.24 3.34 11.78
CA ILE A 42 -11.78 3.50 11.62
C ILE A 42 -11.43 3.22 10.16
N ALA A 43 -11.13 4.27 9.40
CA ALA A 43 -10.79 4.14 7.98
C ALA A 43 -9.36 3.60 7.79
N LEU A 44 -9.20 2.50 7.07
CA LEU A 44 -7.89 1.96 6.71
C LEU A 44 -7.32 2.72 5.51
N LEU A 45 -6.04 3.10 5.58
CA LEU A 45 -5.38 3.91 4.56
C LEU A 45 -4.40 3.10 3.70
N SER A 46 -3.67 2.17 4.30
CA SER A 46 -2.72 1.31 3.58
C SER A 46 -2.25 0.13 4.45
N PRO A 47 -2.00 -1.07 3.89
CA PRO A 47 -2.28 -1.48 2.52
C PRO A 47 -3.76 -1.79 2.29
N VAL A 48 -4.39 -1.27 1.22
CA VAL A 48 -5.80 -1.58 0.89
C VAL A 48 -5.92 -2.00 -0.57
N SER A 49 -6.27 -3.27 -0.80
CA SER A 49 -6.41 -3.87 -2.14
C SER A 49 -5.19 -3.55 -3.00
N THR A 50 -4.01 -3.89 -2.51
CA THR A 50 -2.71 -3.58 -3.14
C THR A 50 -1.72 -4.71 -2.87
N PHE A 51 -0.67 -4.77 -3.70
CA PHE A 51 0.52 -5.51 -3.32
C PHE A 51 1.38 -4.63 -2.41
N VAL A 52 2.19 -5.21 -1.54
CA VAL A 52 3.14 -4.46 -0.70
C VAL A 52 4.54 -4.50 -1.28
N ALA A 53 5.31 -3.43 -1.13
CA ALA A 53 6.68 -3.36 -1.66
C ALA A 53 7.73 -4.06 -0.78
N SER A 54 7.31 -4.69 0.33
CA SER A 54 8.17 -5.27 1.36
C SER A 54 7.46 -6.44 2.05
N ALA A 55 8.20 -7.48 2.45
CA ALA A 55 7.69 -8.56 3.30
C ALA A 55 7.32 -8.09 4.72
N ALA A 56 7.88 -6.96 5.17
CA ALA A 56 7.52 -6.26 6.40
C ALA A 56 6.77 -4.96 6.04
N PRO A 57 5.45 -5.01 5.77
CA PRO A 57 4.68 -3.86 5.34
C PRO A 57 4.45 -2.85 6.47
N THR A 58 4.12 -1.62 6.09
CA THR A 58 3.70 -0.55 7.01
C THR A 58 2.21 -0.32 6.88
N PHE A 59 1.50 -0.53 7.97
CA PHE A 59 0.06 -0.33 8.09
C PHE A 59 -0.23 1.10 8.52
N ARG A 60 -1.28 1.70 7.96
CA ARG A 60 -1.71 3.08 8.20
C ARG A 60 -3.23 3.15 8.24
N TRP A 61 -3.77 3.89 9.19
CA TRP A 61 -5.20 4.11 9.35
C TRP A 61 -5.47 5.56 9.73
N GLN A 62 -6.71 5.99 9.56
CA GLN A 62 -7.13 7.30 10.02
C GLN A 62 -7.37 7.23 11.53
N ARG A 63 -6.75 8.16 12.26
CA ARG A 63 -7.02 8.33 13.69
C ARG A 63 -8.48 8.70 13.89
N ASP A 64 -9.13 7.98 14.79
CA ASP A 64 -10.46 8.24 15.32
C ASP A 64 -10.35 8.97 16.68
N GLU A 65 -11.20 9.96 16.91
CA GLU A 65 -11.23 10.74 18.15
C GLU A 65 -11.69 9.91 19.37
N ARG A 66 -12.37 8.78 19.12
CA ARG A 66 -12.94 7.92 20.17
C ARG A 66 -11.97 6.84 20.65
N SER A 67 -10.81 6.70 20.02
CA SER A 67 -9.81 5.68 20.30
C SER A 67 -8.49 6.29 20.77
N GLN A 68 -8.00 5.83 21.93
CA GLN A 68 -6.75 6.35 22.52
C GLN A 68 -5.50 5.59 22.07
N ALA A 69 -5.68 4.33 21.71
CA ALA A 69 -4.64 3.45 21.22
C ALA A 69 -5.21 2.51 20.16
N TYR A 70 -4.35 1.91 19.37
CA TYR A 70 -4.68 1.05 18.24
C TYR A 70 -3.85 -0.22 18.26
N GLN A 71 -4.41 -1.30 17.74
CA GLN A 71 -3.73 -2.56 17.50
C GLN A 71 -4.06 -3.04 16.10
N VAL A 72 -3.03 -3.42 15.34
CA VAL A 72 -3.15 -4.03 14.03
C VAL A 72 -3.18 -5.54 14.20
N ARG A 73 -4.15 -6.20 13.57
CA ARG A 73 -4.28 -7.67 13.53
C ARG A 73 -4.23 -8.12 12.08
N ILE A 74 -3.42 -9.13 11.79
CA ILE A 74 -3.19 -9.65 10.44
C ILE A 74 -3.47 -11.15 10.43
N TRP A 75 -4.18 -11.60 9.39
CA TRP A 75 -4.50 -13.00 9.15
C TRP A 75 -4.03 -13.44 7.76
N ASP A 76 -3.64 -14.70 7.64
CA ASP A 76 -3.38 -15.33 6.34
C ASP A 76 -4.70 -15.66 5.60
N ALA A 77 -4.58 -16.26 4.41
CA ALA A 77 -5.71 -16.63 3.56
C ALA A 77 -6.61 -17.70 4.22
N GLU A 78 -6.06 -18.50 5.15
CA GLU A 78 -6.78 -19.49 5.93
C GLU A 78 -7.44 -18.90 7.20
N GLY A 79 -7.29 -17.60 7.44
CA GLY A 79 -7.82 -16.90 8.60
C GLY A 79 -7.03 -17.13 9.89
N LYS A 80 -5.82 -17.67 9.81
CA LYS A 80 -4.94 -17.86 10.97
C LYS A 80 -4.19 -16.57 11.28
N PRO A 81 -3.96 -16.24 12.56
CA PRO A 81 -3.17 -15.07 12.94
C PRO A 81 -1.76 -15.16 12.36
N ALA A 82 -1.40 -14.20 11.51
CA ALA A 82 -0.07 -14.10 10.91
C ALA A 82 0.83 -13.15 11.71
N ALA A 83 0.28 -12.03 12.18
CA ALA A 83 0.98 -11.07 13.03
C ALA A 83 -0.02 -10.18 13.80
N THR A 84 0.43 -9.60 14.90
CA THR A 84 -0.34 -8.65 15.70
C THR A 84 0.59 -7.62 16.29
N SER A 85 0.23 -6.34 16.22
CA SER A 85 1.03 -5.26 16.78
C SER A 85 0.84 -5.16 18.30
N PRO A 86 1.80 -4.58 19.03
CA PRO A 86 1.51 -3.99 20.33
C PRO A 86 0.47 -2.86 20.19
N TRP A 87 -0.16 -2.49 21.30
CA TRP A 87 -0.99 -1.29 21.34
C TRP A 87 -0.12 -0.05 21.13
N THR A 88 -0.51 0.81 20.21
CA THR A 88 0.21 2.04 19.86
C THR A 88 -0.72 3.24 19.87
N ASP A 89 -0.22 4.41 20.27
CA ASP A 89 -0.94 5.67 20.14
C ASP A 89 -0.72 6.33 18.77
N LYS A 90 0.06 5.71 17.88
CA LYS A 90 0.30 6.18 16.51
C LYS A 90 -0.83 5.76 15.57
N ASP A 91 -0.84 6.35 14.38
CA ASP A 91 -1.72 6.03 13.25
C ASP A 91 -1.01 5.19 12.16
N GLU A 92 0.20 4.73 12.47
CA GLU A 92 1.00 3.83 11.65
C GLU A 92 1.70 2.76 12.50
N TRP A 93 1.90 1.58 11.90
CA TRP A 93 2.73 0.52 12.47
C TRP A 93 3.47 -0.22 11.37
N LYS A 94 4.78 -0.40 11.54
CA LYS A 94 5.60 -1.25 10.67
C LYS A 94 5.64 -2.66 11.26
N CYS A 95 5.26 -3.65 10.46
CA CYS A 95 5.36 -5.05 10.86
C CYS A 95 6.81 -5.40 11.18
N GLU A 96 7.03 -5.99 12.35
CA GLU A 96 8.36 -6.46 12.79
C GLU A 96 8.68 -7.86 12.24
N THR A 97 7.64 -8.62 11.91
CA THR A 97 7.75 -9.96 11.32
C THR A 97 7.64 -9.88 9.80
N GLU A 98 8.56 -10.53 9.10
CA GLU A 98 8.43 -10.72 7.66
C GLU A 98 7.33 -11.72 7.36
N LEU A 99 6.34 -11.27 6.59
CA LEU A 99 5.24 -12.10 6.10
C LEU A 99 5.74 -12.98 4.94
N ALA A 100 5.18 -14.18 4.82
CA ALA A 100 5.57 -15.13 3.79
C ALA A 100 5.34 -14.55 2.38
N PRO A 101 6.36 -14.58 1.50
CA PRO A 101 6.23 -14.15 0.11
C PRO A 101 5.19 -14.96 -0.65
N GLY A 102 4.45 -14.30 -1.55
CA GLY A 102 3.35 -14.92 -2.30
C GLY A 102 2.05 -15.11 -1.50
N GLY A 103 2.02 -14.68 -0.23
CA GLY A 103 0.83 -14.79 0.62
C GLY A 103 -0.18 -13.68 0.37
N LYS A 104 -1.46 -14.05 0.40
CA LYS A 104 -2.59 -13.13 0.55
C LYS A 104 -2.91 -12.99 2.05
N TYR A 105 -3.14 -11.76 2.48
CA TYR A 105 -3.39 -11.44 3.88
C TYR A 105 -4.57 -10.50 4.01
N GLU A 106 -5.25 -10.61 5.15
CA GLU A 106 -6.23 -9.65 5.62
C GLU A 106 -5.71 -8.95 6.85
N TRP A 107 -6.10 -7.70 7.06
CA TRP A 107 -5.80 -6.98 8.28
C TRP A 107 -6.92 -6.06 8.71
N GLN A 108 -6.89 -5.71 9.98
CA GLN A 108 -7.86 -4.84 10.62
C GLN A 108 -7.18 -4.04 11.73
N VAL A 109 -7.76 -2.89 12.06
CA VAL A 109 -7.37 -2.09 13.22
C VAL A 109 -8.43 -2.20 14.30
N ALA A 110 -8.00 -2.54 15.51
CA ALA A 110 -8.79 -2.41 16.72
C ALA A 110 -8.39 -1.12 17.44
N GLY A 111 -9.34 -0.21 17.64
CA GLY A 111 -9.20 0.99 18.44
C GLY A 111 -9.64 0.77 19.89
N LYS A 112 -8.83 1.16 20.85
CA LYS A 112 -9.13 1.08 22.28
C LYS A 112 -10.09 2.21 22.67
N GLY A 113 -11.39 1.90 22.65
CA GLY A 113 -12.46 2.77 23.11
C GLY A 113 -12.72 2.67 24.62
N LYS A 114 -13.56 3.56 25.16
CA LYS A 114 -13.89 3.62 26.61
C LYS A 114 -14.76 2.46 27.10
N ARG A 115 -15.58 1.86 26.22
CA ARG A 115 -16.57 0.81 26.58
C ARG A 115 -16.29 -0.53 25.90
N ALA A 116 -15.85 -0.50 24.65
CA ALA A 116 -15.50 -1.66 23.84
C ALA A 116 -14.41 -1.28 22.83
N GLU A 117 -13.75 -2.29 22.25
CA GLU A 117 -12.91 -2.09 21.08
C GLU A 117 -13.76 -1.64 19.89
N ARG A 118 -13.23 -0.70 19.11
CA ARG A 118 -13.82 -0.28 17.83
C ARG A 118 -13.06 -0.98 16.72
N LEU A 119 -13.75 -1.66 15.84
CA LEU A 119 -13.10 -2.42 14.77
C LEU A 119 -13.26 -1.71 13.42
N SER A 120 -12.16 -1.58 12.67
CA SER A 120 -12.25 -1.17 11.27
C SER A 120 -12.92 -2.25 10.44
N SER A 121 -13.35 -1.95 9.21
CA SER A 121 -13.51 -3.01 8.21
C SER A 121 -12.17 -3.71 7.95
N LYS A 122 -12.20 -4.98 7.56
CA LYS A 122 -10.99 -5.68 7.09
C LYS A 122 -10.56 -5.15 5.72
N ALA A 123 -9.26 -5.09 5.50
CA ALA A 123 -8.68 -4.83 4.18
C ALA A 123 -7.75 -5.97 3.78
N SER A 124 -7.67 -6.23 2.48
CA SER A 124 -6.83 -7.28 1.91
C SER A 124 -5.58 -6.70 1.26
N PHE A 125 -4.48 -7.42 1.33
CA PHE A 125 -3.26 -7.13 0.59
C PHE A 125 -2.54 -8.42 0.21
N HIS A 126 -1.55 -8.29 -0.66
CA HIS A 126 -0.73 -9.43 -1.08
C HIS A 126 0.75 -9.09 -0.93
N VAL A 127 1.51 -10.02 -0.38
CA VAL A 127 2.98 -9.95 -0.36
C VAL A 127 3.48 -10.58 -1.65
N PRO A 128 4.16 -9.85 -2.55
CA PRO A 128 4.65 -10.43 -3.80
C PRO A 128 5.54 -11.66 -3.58
N ALA A 129 5.68 -12.48 -4.62
CA ALA A 129 6.64 -13.59 -4.61
C ALA A 129 8.06 -13.06 -4.35
N ALA A 130 8.93 -13.91 -3.77
CA ALA A 130 10.27 -13.50 -3.33
C ALA A 130 11.10 -12.85 -4.46
N GLY A 131 10.97 -13.33 -5.70
CA GLY A 131 11.63 -12.74 -6.87
C GLY A 131 11.16 -11.32 -7.18
N VAL A 132 9.88 -11.02 -6.99
CA VAL A 132 9.32 -9.66 -7.17
C VAL A 132 9.80 -8.75 -6.04
N LEU A 133 9.75 -9.21 -4.78
CA LEU A 133 10.26 -8.45 -3.63
C LEU A 133 11.73 -8.05 -3.80
N LYS A 134 12.57 -8.98 -4.27
CA LYS A 134 13.98 -8.71 -4.56
C LYS A 134 14.14 -7.62 -5.62
N ARG A 135 13.38 -7.69 -6.73
CA ARG A 135 13.40 -6.66 -7.77
C ARG A 135 12.93 -5.29 -7.26
N LEU A 136 11.90 -5.26 -6.41
CA LEU A 136 11.40 -4.04 -5.80
C LEU A 136 12.45 -3.39 -4.88
N GLU A 137 13.18 -4.21 -4.12
CA GLU A 137 14.28 -3.73 -3.29
C GLU A 137 15.46 -3.22 -4.12
N GLU A 138 15.86 -3.94 -5.17
CA GLU A 138 16.91 -3.53 -6.11
C GLU A 138 16.53 -2.22 -6.83
N ALA A 139 15.27 -2.10 -7.27
CA ALA A 139 14.74 -0.86 -7.85
C ALA A 139 14.80 0.29 -6.84
N ARG A 140 14.40 0.08 -5.59
CA ARG A 140 14.50 1.09 -4.52
C ARG A 140 15.94 1.55 -4.28
N ARG A 141 16.91 0.63 -4.28
CA ARG A 141 18.33 0.94 -4.09
C ARG A 141 18.90 1.69 -5.29
N SER A 142 18.62 1.21 -6.50
CA SER A 142 19.15 1.77 -7.75
C SER A 142 18.53 3.14 -8.11
N LEU A 143 17.26 3.34 -7.77
CA LEU A 143 16.52 4.58 -7.99
C LEU A 143 16.52 5.51 -6.77
N SER A 144 17.47 5.34 -5.84
CA SER A 144 17.61 6.24 -4.70
C SER A 144 17.82 7.68 -5.20
N GLY A 145 16.84 8.56 -4.95
CA GLY A 145 16.83 9.94 -5.45
C GLY A 145 16.01 10.17 -6.73
N ASN A 146 15.38 9.14 -7.31
CA ASN A 146 14.43 9.26 -8.41
C ASN A 146 13.06 8.70 -7.98
N GLU A 147 12.37 9.43 -7.10
CA GLU A 147 11.09 9.02 -6.48
C GLU A 147 10.00 8.77 -7.53
N MET A 148 10.02 9.53 -8.62
CA MET A 148 9.04 9.41 -9.70
C MET A 148 9.21 8.11 -10.50
N ALA A 149 10.44 7.77 -10.89
CA ALA A 149 10.73 6.49 -11.54
C ALA A 149 10.41 5.30 -10.62
N LEU A 150 10.77 5.41 -9.33
CA LEU A 150 10.50 4.37 -8.34
C LEU A 150 8.99 4.16 -8.16
N ALA A 151 8.20 5.23 -8.12
CA ALA A 151 6.74 5.14 -8.03
C ALA A 151 6.13 4.42 -9.23
N VAL A 152 6.65 4.66 -10.45
CA VAL A 152 6.19 3.93 -11.64
C VAL A 152 6.51 2.44 -11.54
N VAL A 153 7.71 2.06 -11.08
CA VAL A 153 8.06 0.65 -10.85
C VAL A 153 7.10 0.00 -9.85
N TYR A 154 6.88 0.66 -8.71
CA TYR A 154 5.98 0.15 -7.68
C TYR A 154 4.56 -0.04 -8.22
N ALA A 155 4.00 0.95 -8.92
CA ALA A 155 2.65 0.85 -9.48
C ALA A 155 2.51 -0.30 -10.50
N ARG A 156 3.54 -0.52 -11.33
CA ARG A 156 3.56 -1.61 -12.32
C ARG A 156 3.64 -3.00 -11.70
N GLU A 157 4.29 -3.13 -10.54
CA GLU A 157 4.34 -4.36 -9.77
C GLU A 157 3.15 -4.49 -8.80
N GLY A 158 2.24 -3.51 -8.81
CA GLY A 158 1.02 -3.50 -8.01
C GLY A 158 1.15 -2.96 -6.59
N ALA A 159 2.30 -2.39 -6.24
CA ALA A 159 2.48 -1.62 -5.01
C ALA A 159 1.91 -0.20 -5.15
N VAL A 160 0.59 -0.12 -5.32
CA VAL A 160 -0.14 1.11 -5.66
C VAL A 160 -0.08 2.12 -4.51
N ASP A 161 -0.29 1.67 -3.26
CA ASP A 161 -0.25 2.56 -2.11
C ASP A 161 1.14 3.18 -1.90
N GLU A 162 2.22 2.38 -2.02
CA GLU A 162 3.58 2.89 -1.95
C GLU A 162 3.91 3.85 -3.10
N ALA A 163 3.46 3.54 -4.32
CA ALA A 163 3.63 4.42 -5.48
C ALA A 163 2.95 5.77 -5.28
N GLN A 164 1.69 5.77 -4.80
CA GLN A 164 0.95 7.00 -4.52
C GLN A 164 1.61 7.82 -3.42
N ARG A 165 2.12 7.18 -2.36
CA ARG A 165 2.83 7.86 -1.28
C ARG A 165 4.13 8.52 -1.77
N LEU A 166 4.90 7.82 -2.60
CA LEU A 166 6.11 8.38 -3.22
C LEU A 166 5.78 9.61 -4.08
N LEU A 167 4.75 9.52 -4.93
CA LEU A 167 4.31 10.64 -5.76
C LEU A 167 3.79 11.81 -4.92
N ALA A 168 3.04 11.55 -3.84
CA ALA A 168 2.58 12.60 -2.94
C ALA A 168 3.78 13.36 -2.31
N SER A 169 4.79 12.64 -1.83
CA SER A 169 6.02 13.26 -1.31
C SER A 169 6.78 14.04 -2.39
N TYR A 170 6.86 13.50 -3.60
CA TYR A 170 7.52 14.15 -4.73
C TYR A 170 6.80 15.44 -5.14
N ILE A 171 5.46 15.46 -5.19
CA ILE A 171 4.65 16.64 -5.54
C ILE A 171 4.84 17.76 -4.52
N VAL A 172 4.95 17.44 -3.23
CA VAL A 172 5.23 18.44 -2.19
C VAL A 172 6.58 19.11 -2.43
N LYS A 173 7.60 18.36 -2.85
CA LYS A 173 8.94 18.88 -3.18
C LYS A 173 9.01 19.56 -4.54
N ASN A 174 8.13 19.16 -5.48
CA ASN A 174 8.11 19.63 -6.87
C ASN A 174 6.69 20.05 -7.29
N PRO A 175 6.14 21.15 -6.73
CA PRO A 175 4.72 21.49 -6.92
C PRO A 175 4.33 21.84 -8.36
N THR A 176 5.28 22.14 -9.24
CA THR A 176 5.05 22.47 -10.64
C THR A 176 5.07 21.26 -11.57
N SER A 177 5.40 20.06 -11.09
CA SER A 177 5.41 18.84 -11.92
C SER A 177 3.99 18.37 -12.21
N GLU A 178 3.49 18.70 -13.40
CA GLU A 178 2.17 18.28 -13.86
C GLU A 178 2.12 16.78 -14.16
N GLU A 179 3.22 16.19 -14.59
CA GLU A 179 3.35 14.75 -14.85
C GLU A 179 3.14 13.96 -13.56
N ALA A 180 3.77 14.39 -12.45
CA ALA A 180 3.63 13.72 -11.16
C ALA A 180 2.19 13.83 -10.64
N LYS A 181 1.55 15.00 -10.80
CA LYS A 181 0.14 15.19 -10.44
C LYS A 181 -0.79 14.31 -11.28
N LYS A 182 -0.55 14.18 -12.60
CA LYS A 182 -1.33 13.31 -13.49
C LYS A 182 -1.22 11.85 -13.08
N LEU A 183 0.00 11.35 -12.84
CA LEU A 183 0.23 10.00 -12.36
C LEU A 183 -0.44 9.73 -11.01
N TYR A 184 -0.29 10.66 -10.05
CA TYR A 184 -0.93 10.54 -8.74
C TYR A 184 -2.45 10.45 -8.86
N LYS A 185 -3.07 11.30 -9.68
CA LYS A 185 -4.51 11.29 -9.95
C LYS A 185 -4.95 9.99 -10.63
N SER A 186 -4.17 9.49 -11.60
CA SER A 186 -4.45 8.23 -12.30
C SER A 186 -4.45 7.04 -11.34
N LEU A 187 -3.41 6.91 -10.51
CA LEU A 187 -3.33 5.84 -9.52
C LEU A 187 -4.43 5.96 -8.45
N ARG A 188 -4.78 7.18 -8.05
CA ARG A 188 -5.90 7.41 -7.11
C ARG A 188 -7.23 6.98 -7.71
N ALA A 189 -7.49 7.28 -8.97
CA ALA A 189 -8.71 6.87 -9.64
C ALA A 189 -8.81 5.34 -9.73
N GLN A 190 -7.71 4.69 -10.15
CA GLN A 190 -7.62 3.22 -10.21
C GLN A 190 -7.81 2.58 -8.83
N ARG A 191 -7.18 3.12 -7.77
CA ARG A 191 -7.38 2.63 -6.40
C ARG A 191 -8.84 2.77 -5.94
N VAL A 192 -9.47 3.92 -6.22
CA VAL A 192 -10.88 4.12 -5.89
C VAL A 192 -11.76 3.10 -6.61
N GLU A 193 -11.51 2.85 -7.90
CA GLU A 193 -12.21 1.83 -8.68
C GLU A 193 -12.00 0.42 -8.10
N LEU A 194 -10.78 0.10 -7.68
CA LEU A 194 -10.44 -1.16 -6.99
C LEU A 194 -11.13 -1.31 -5.62
N THR A 195 -11.62 -0.23 -5.03
CA THR A 195 -12.33 -0.26 -3.74
C THR A 195 -13.84 -0.06 -3.88
N LYS A 196 -14.33 0.25 -5.08
CA LYS A 196 -15.75 0.40 -5.37
C LYS A 196 -16.35 -0.97 -5.67
N LYS A 197 -17.45 -1.25 -4.97
CA LYS A 197 -18.33 -2.41 -5.19
C LYS A 197 -19.08 -2.28 -6.51
#